data_AF-A0A2K5PL81-F1
#
_entry.id   AF-A0A2K5PL81-F1
#
_cell.length_a   1.000
_cell.length_b   1.000
_cell.length_c   1.000
_cell.angle_alpha   90.00
_cell.angle_beta   90.00
_cell.angle_gamma   90.00
#
_symmetry.space_group_name_H-M   'P 1'
#
loop_
_entity.id
_entity.type
_entity.pdbx_description
1 polymer ?
#
loop_
_entity_poly.entity_id
_entity_poly.type
_entity_poly.pdbx_seq_one_letter_code
_entity_poly.pdbx_strand_id
1 'polypeptide(L)'
;MKLHCEVEVISRHLPALGLRNRGKGVRAVLSLCQQTSRSQPRVRAFLLISTLKDKRGTRYELRENIEQFFTKFVDEGKATVRLKEPPVDICLSKANSSSLKGFLSAVRLAHRGCNVDTSVSTLTAVKTSEFENFKTKMVITSKKDYPLSKNFPYSLEHLQTSYCGLVRVDMRMLCLKNLRKLDLSHNHIKKLPATIGDLIHLQELNLNDNHLESFSVALCQSTLQKSLRSLDLSKNKIKALPVQFCQLQKLMNLKLDDNELIRFPCKIGQLINLRFLSAARNKLPFLPSEFRNLSLEYLDLFGNTFEQLEVLPVIKLQVPLTLLESSARNILYNRIPYGSHIIPFHLCQDLDIAKTCVCGRFCLNSFIQGTTTMNLHSVAHTVVLVDNMGGTEAPIMSYFCSLGCYVNSSDMLK
;
A
#
# COMPACT_ATOMS: atom_id res chain seq x y z
N MET A 1 -8.54 8.32 32.71
CA MET A 1 -8.11 7.93 31.35
C MET A 1 -9.03 6.86 30.78
N LYS A 2 -9.46 6.97 29.51
CA LYS A 2 -10.29 5.99 28.80
C LYS A 2 -9.55 5.40 27.59
N LEU A 3 -9.80 4.13 27.28
CA LEU A 3 -9.28 3.43 26.11
C LEU A 3 -10.43 2.68 25.41
N HIS A 4 -10.62 2.92 24.11
CA HIS A 4 -11.58 2.20 23.29
C HIS A 4 -10.87 1.07 22.54
N CYS A 5 -11.30 -0.17 22.75
CA CYS A 5 -10.74 -1.34 22.06
C CYS A 5 -11.72 -2.53 22.11
N GLU A 6 -11.34 -3.64 21.48
CA GLU A 6 -11.98 -4.94 21.72
C GLU A 6 -11.27 -5.63 22.89
N VAL A 7 -12.06 -6.16 23.82
CA VAL A 7 -11.60 -6.85 25.02
C VAL A 7 -12.14 -8.26 25.05
N GLU A 8 -11.26 -9.21 25.28
CA GLU A 8 -11.62 -10.57 25.64
C GLU A 8 -11.08 -10.85 27.04
N VAL A 9 -11.96 -11.23 27.97
CA VAL A 9 -11.55 -11.65 29.31
C VAL A 9 -11.55 -13.16 29.36
N ILE A 10 -10.38 -13.75 29.54
CA ILE A 10 -10.18 -15.20 29.56
C ILE A 10 -9.93 -15.63 30.99
N SER A 11 -10.82 -16.45 31.56
CA SER A 11 -10.59 -17.05 32.87
C SER A 11 -9.62 -18.23 32.75
N ARG A 12 -8.57 -18.23 33.57
CA ARG A 12 -7.56 -19.30 33.60
C ARG A 12 -8.07 -20.57 34.28
N HIS A 13 -9.25 -20.54 34.91
CA HIS A 13 -9.90 -21.72 35.48
C HIS A 13 -10.73 -22.52 34.46
N LEU A 14 -11.12 -21.92 33.34
CA LEU A 14 -11.96 -22.59 32.32
C LEU A 14 -11.30 -23.82 31.69
N PRO A 15 -10.00 -23.81 31.32
CA PRO A 15 -9.33 -24.99 30.79
C PRO A 15 -9.30 -26.16 31.78
N ALA A 16 -9.16 -25.87 33.08
CA ALA A 16 -9.17 -26.88 34.14
C ALA A 16 -10.56 -27.53 34.33
N LEU A 17 -11.63 -26.86 33.88
CA LEU A 17 -13.01 -27.35 33.91
C LEU A 17 -13.45 -27.99 32.57
N GLY A 18 -12.52 -28.21 31.63
CA GLY A 18 -12.84 -28.77 30.30
C GLY A 18 -13.60 -27.81 29.37
N LEU A 19 -13.78 -26.54 29.77
CA LEU A 19 -14.50 -25.53 29.00
C LEU A 19 -13.52 -24.70 28.16
N ARG A 20 -13.79 -24.58 26.85
CA ARG A 20 -13.06 -23.67 25.96
C ARG A 20 -13.78 -22.34 25.88
N ASN A 21 -13.06 -21.24 26.13
CA ASN A 21 -13.58 -19.91 25.85
C ASN A 21 -13.69 -19.75 24.32
N ARG A 22 -14.92 -19.68 23.79
CA ARG A 22 -15.20 -19.45 22.36
C ARG A 22 -15.50 -17.96 22.07
N GLY A 23 -15.09 -17.07 22.95
CA GLY A 23 -15.42 -15.66 22.87
C GLY A 23 -14.66 -14.97 21.74
N LYS A 24 -15.38 -14.31 20.83
CA LYS A 24 -14.77 -13.22 20.05
C LYS A 24 -14.68 -12.00 20.96
N GLY A 25 -13.57 -11.25 20.90
CA GLY A 25 -13.39 -10.00 21.66
C GLY A 25 -14.60 -9.09 21.54
N VAL A 26 -15.08 -8.58 22.68
CA VAL A 26 -16.25 -7.70 22.77
C VAL A 26 -15.78 -6.26 22.84
N ARG A 27 -16.45 -5.35 22.12
CA ARG A 27 -16.14 -3.92 22.21
C ARG A 27 -16.33 -3.41 23.63
N ALA A 28 -15.30 -2.75 24.15
CA ALA A 28 -15.31 -2.21 25.49
C ALA A 28 -14.62 -0.85 25.56
N VAL A 29 -15.04 -0.06 26.55
CA VAL A 29 -14.34 1.13 27.00
C VAL A 29 -13.67 0.79 28.32
N LEU A 30 -12.35 0.77 28.34
CA LEU A 30 -11.59 0.60 29.58
C LEU A 30 -11.36 1.96 30.20
N SER A 31 -11.72 2.10 31.47
CA SER A 31 -11.47 3.31 32.24
C SER A 31 -10.57 2.98 33.42
N LEU A 32 -9.51 3.77 33.58
CA LEU A 32 -8.69 3.73 34.79
C LEU A 32 -9.27 4.71 35.81
N CYS A 33 -9.72 4.19 36.95
CA CYS A 33 -10.36 4.94 38.02
C CYS A 33 -9.52 4.85 39.30
N GLN A 34 -9.46 5.94 40.07
CA GLN A 34 -8.92 5.94 41.43
C GLN A 34 -10.03 6.33 42.40
N GLN A 35 -10.14 5.61 43.50
CA GLN A 35 -11.07 5.91 44.58
C GLN A 35 -10.29 6.26 45.84
N THR A 36 -10.54 7.45 46.37
CA THR A 36 -10.09 7.89 47.69
C THR A 36 -11.25 7.70 48.66
N SER A 37 -11.08 6.85 49.67
CA SER A 37 -12.06 6.70 50.75
C SER A 37 -11.74 7.68 51.88
N ARG A 38 -12.76 8.33 52.46
CA ARG A 38 -12.59 9.15 53.68
C ARG A 38 -12.15 8.33 54.91
N SER A 39 -12.28 7.00 54.88
CA SER A 39 -12.00 6.11 56.02
C SER A 39 -10.62 5.42 55.98
N GLN A 40 -9.88 5.47 54.87
CA GLN A 40 -8.52 4.92 54.75
C GLN A 40 -7.68 5.78 53.80
N PRO A 41 -6.44 6.18 54.17
CA PRO A 41 -5.60 7.06 53.36
C PRO A 41 -4.99 6.37 52.12
N ARG A 42 -5.39 5.13 51.80
CA ARG A 42 -4.83 4.37 50.68
C ARG A 42 -5.67 4.55 49.42
N VAL A 43 -5.09 5.17 48.40
CA VAL A 43 -5.65 5.26 47.04
C VAL A 43 -5.78 3.84 46.46
N ARG A 44 -7.01 3.44 46.10
CA ARG A 44 -7.27 2.19 45.39
C ARG A 44 -7.50 2.47 43.91
N ALA A 45 -6.76 1.79 43.04
CA ALA A 45 -6.86 1.93 41.59
C ALA A 45 -7.59 0.74 40.99
N PHE A 46 -8.59 1.03 40.17
CA PHE A 46 -9.44 0.04 39.51
C PHE A 46 -9.41 0.20 38.00
N LEU A 47 -9.38 -0.93 37.30
CA LEU A 47 -9.68 -1.03 35.88
C LEU A 47 -11.16 -1.36 35.72
N LEU A 48 -11.90 -0.44 35.11
CA LEU A 48 -13.30 -0.64 34.76
C LEU A 48 -13.42 -1.03 33.29
N ILE A 49 -14.04 -2.16 32.99
CA ILE A 49 -14.31 -2.62 31.63
C ILE A 49 -15.80 -2.51 31.37
N SER A 50 -16.22 -1.50 30.62
CA SER A 50 -17.63 -1.30 30.25
C SER A 50 -17.88 -1.81 28.84
N THR A 51 -18.96 -2.56 28.63
CA THR A 51 -19.38 -3.08 27.31
C THR A 51 -20.80 -2.60 26.97
N LEU A 52 -21.24 -2.82 25.73
CA LEU A 52 -22.63 -2.53 25.33
C LEU A 52 -23.66 -3.30 26.17
N LYS A 53 -23.34 -4.54 26.55
CA LYS A 53 -24.20 -5.41 27.38
C LYS A 53 -24.14 -5.03 28.86
N ASP A 54 -22.95 -4.64 29.34
CA ASP A 54 -22.74 -4.20 30.71
C ASP A 54 -22.17 -2.78 30.75
N LYS A 55 -23.08 -1.80 30.80
CA LYS A 55 -22.75 -0.37 30.85
C LYS A 55 -22.20 0.07 32.20
N ARG A 56 -22.47 -0.67 33.29
CA ARG A 56 -21.93 -0.38 34.63
C ARG A 56 -20.47 -0.83 34.74
N GLY A 57 -20.12 -1.87 33.97
CA GLY A 57 -18.77 -2.34 33.74
C GLY A 57 -18.22 -3.19 34.89
N THR A 58 -17.41 -4.17 34.54
CA THR A 58 -16.72 -5.04 35.50
C THR A 58 -15.49 -4.34 36.05
N ARG A 59 -15.30 -4.38 37.38
CA ARG A 59 -14.18 -3.75 38.08
C ARG A 59 -13.11 -4.78 38.43
N TYR A 60 -11.86 -4.42 38.16
CA TYR A 60 -10.69 -5.20 38.56
C TYR A 60 -9.74 -4.31 39.36
N GLU A 61 -9.36 -4.74 40.56
CA GLU A 61 -8.36 -4.03 41.36
C GLU A 61 -6.96 -4.23 40.75
N LEU A 62 -6.17 -3.17 40.64
CA LEU A 62 -4.87 -3.23 39.94
C LEU A 62 -3.66 -3.30 40.87
N ARG A 63 -3.78 -2.75 42.08
CA ARG A 63 -2.67 -2.61 43.02
C ARG A 63 -2.14 -3.99 43.41
N GLU A 64 -0.85 -4.23 43.16
CA GLU A 64 -0.16 -5.51 43.45
C GLU A 64 -0.79 -6.78 42.81
N ASN A 65 -1.82 -6.60 41.99
CA ASN A 65 -2.68 -7.65 41.45
C ASN A 65 -2.39 -8.00 39.98
N ILE A 66 -1.39 -7.39 39.37
CA ILE A 66 -0.95 -7.74 38.01
C ILE A 66 0.21 -8.73 38.13
N GLU A 67 0.09 -9.86 37.46
CA GLU A 67 1.13 -10.89 37.39
C GLU A 67 2.11 -10.58 36.26
N GLN A 68 1.59 -10.25 35.07
CA GLN A 68 2.42 -10.00 33.88
C GLN A 68 1.71 -9.12 32.85
N PHE A 69 2.51 -8.36 32.09
CA PHE A 69 2.07 -7.65 30.89
C PHE A 69 2.66 -8.29 29.63
N PHE A 70 1.81 -8.70 28.69
CA PHE A 70 2.23 -9.14 27.37
C PHE A 70 2.09 -7.99 26.38
N THR A 71 3.22 -7.42 25.97
CA THR A 71 3.26 -6.17 25.19
C THR A 71 3.96 -6.28 23.84
N LYS A 72 4.26 -7.51 23.40
CA LYS A 72 4.99 -7.80 22.15
C LYS A 72 4.35 -7.15 20.90
N PHE A 73 3.03 -7.01 20.88
CA PHE A 73 2.25 -6.51 19.74
C PHE A 73 1.55 -5.17 20.03
N VAL A 74 2.07 -4.38 20.97
CA VAL A 74 1.47 -3.08 21.33
C VAL A 74 1.46 -2.11 20.16
N ASP A 75 2.47 -2.17 19.29
CA ASP A 75 2.52 -1.35 18.07
C ASP A 75 1.43 -1.75 17.06
N GLU A 76 0.96 -3.00 17.10
CA GLU A 76 -0.21 -3.47 16.34
C GLU A 76 -1.54 -3.21 17.07
N GLY A 77 -1.52 -2.54 18.23
CA GLY A 77 -2.72 -2.27 19.01
C GLY A 77 -3.24 -3.47 19.81
N LYS A 78 -2.36 -4.43 20.15
CA LYS A 78 -2.69 -5.63 20.94
C LYS A 78 -1.86 -5.69 22.22
N ALA A 79 -2.47 -6.06 23.33
CA ALA A 79 -1.76 -6.31 24.59
C ALA A 79 -2.59 -7.22 25.49
N THR A 80 -1.94 -7.97 26.38
CA THR A 80 -2.65 -8.74 27.42
C THR A 80 -2.17 -8.32 28.79
N VAL A 81 -3.12 -8.06 29.70
CA VAL A 81 -2.85 -7.81 31.12
C VAL A 81 -3.32 -9.01 31.90
N ARG A 82 -2.38 -9.71 32.56
CA ARG A 82 -2.69 -10.88 33.40
C ARG A 82 -2.87 -10.47 34.85
N LEU A 83 -4.02 -10.76 35.42
CA LEU A 83 -4.35 -10.49 36.82
C LEU A 83 -4.15 -11.74 37.69
N LYS A 84 -3.74 -11.52 38.95
CA LYS A 84 -3.64 -12.59 39.96
C LYS A 84 -5.03 -12.97 40.47
N GLU A 85 -5.83 -12.00 40.89
CA GLU A 85 -7.18 -12.19 41.44
C GLU A 85 -8.22 -11.21 40.84
N PRO A 86 -9.29 -11.69 40.19
CA PRO A 86 -9.48 -13.07 39.74
C PRO A 86 -8.39 -13.45 38.71
N PRO A 87 -8.03 -14.75 38.58
CA PRO A 87 -6.97 -15.20 37.68
C PRO A 87 -7.46 -15.18 36.22
N VAL A 88 -7.50 -13.97 35.65
CA VAL A 88 -7.98 -13.70 34.30
C VAL A 88 -6.89 -13.03 33.45
N ASP A 89 -6.91 -13.35 32.16
CA ASP A 89 -6.14 -12.65 31.13
C ASP A 89 -7.07 -11.68 30.40
N ILE A 90 -6.78 -10.38 30.51
CA ILE A 90 -7.52 -9.32 29.81
C ILE A 90 -6.79 -9.03 28.50
N CYS A 91 -7.29 -9.60 27.41
CA CYS A 91 -6.74 -9.45 26.06
C CYS A 91 -7.35 -8.22 25.39
N LEU A 92 -6.52 -7.22 25.11
CA LEU A 92 -6.85 -6.00 24.38
C LEU A 92 -6.46 -6.16 22.92
N SER A 93 -7.36 -5.79 22.01
CA SER A 93 -7.13 -5.83 20.57
C SER A 93 -7.79 -4.64 19.89
N LYS A 94 -7.28 -4.26 18.71
CA LYS A 94 -7.76 -3.09 17.96
C LYS A 94 -7.78 -1.85 18.85
N ALA A 95 -6.70 -1.55 19.57
CA ALA A 95 -6.53 -0.28 20.27
C ALA A 95 -5.59 0.65 19.48
N ASN A 96 -5.73 1.96 19.64
CA ASN A 96 -4.72 2.90 19.14
C ASN A 96 -3.38 2.64 19.86
N SER A 97 -2.28 2.40 19.15
CA SER A 97 -0.98 2.03 19.74
C SER A 97 -0.43 3.11 20.69
N SER A 98 -0.53 4.39 20.35
CA SER A 98 -0.09 5.50 21.22
C SER A 98 -0.95 5.60 22.48
N SER A 99 -2.27 5.49 22.33
CA SER A 99 -3.21 5.51 23.47
C SER A 99 -3.04 4.27 24.34
N LEU A 100 -2.77 3.12 23.74
CA LEU A 100 -2.51 1.84 24.41
C LEU A 100 -1.19 1.90 25.19
N LYS A 101 -0.11 2.45 24.63
CA LYS A 101 1.17 2.68 25.33
C LYS A 101 0.96 3.57 26.54
N GLY A 102 0.28 4.71 26.36
CA GLY A 102 -0.08 5.60 27.45
C GLY A 102 -0.93 4.90 28.52
N PHE A 103 -1.96 4.16 28.09
CA PHE A 103 -2.84 3.44 28.98
C PHE A 103 -2.11 2.37 29.78
N LEU A 104 -1.28 1.55 29.14
CA LEU A 104 -0.46 0.52 29.80
C LEU A 104 0.56 1.15 30.76
N SER A 105 1.13 2.31 30.43
CA SER A 105 2.01 3.04 31.35
C SER A 105 1.27 3.49 32.61
N ALA A 106 0.04 4.00 32.46
CA ALA A 106 -0.82 4.38 33.57
C ALA A 106 -1.24 3.17 34.43
N VAL A 107 -1.56 2.03 33.79
CA VAL A 107 -1.86 0.76 34.49
C VAL A 107 -0.65 0.25 35.26
N ARG A 108 0.57 0.36 34.71
CA ARG A 108 1.82 0.00 35.41
C ARG A 108 2.06 0.88 36.65
N LEU A 109 1.81 2.18 36.55
CA LEU A 109 1.91 3.11 37.68
C LEU A 109 0.88 2.78 38.76
N ALA A 110 -0.36 2.51 38.36
CA ALA A 110 -1.44 2.10 39.25
C ALA A 110 -1.13 0.79 40.00
N HIS A 111 -0.53 -0.18 39.31
CA HIS A 111 -0.08 -1.43 39.92
C HIS A 111 0.97 -1.24 41.01
N ARG A 112 1.90 -0.30 40.81
CA ARG A 112 2.97 0.07 41.76
C ARG A 112 2.50 0.97 42.91
N GLY A 113 1.22 1.34 42.94
CA GLY A 113 0.66 2.21 43.98
C GLY A 113 1.07 3.68 43.86
N CYS A 114 1.58 4.12 42.71
CA CYS A 114 1.89 5.52 42.45
C CYS A 114 0.62 6.30 42.07
N ASN A 115 0.52 7.56 42.47
CA ASN A 115 -0.56 8.44 42.02
C ASN A 115 -0.48 8.64 40.50
N VAL A 116 -1.62 8.56 39.84
CA VAL A 116 -1.73 8.78 38.39
C VAL A 116 -2.28 10.19 38.25
N ASP A 117 -1.40 11.18 38.11
CA ASP A 117 -1.77 12.62 37.99
C ASP A 117 -2.53 12.95 36.69
N THR A 118 -2.97 11.94 35.93
CA THR A 118 -3.65 12.08 34.65
C THR A 118 -5.16 11.99 34.84
N SER A 119 -5.84 13.14 34.97
CA SER A 119 -7.29 13.35 34.74
C SER A 119 -8.15 12.10 35.00
N VAL A 120 -8.27 11.74 36.27
CA VAL A 120 -9.07 10.60 36.71
C VAL A 120 -10.55 10.97 36.55
N SER A 121 -11.21 10.33 35.60
CA SER A 121 -12.62 10.55 35.30
C SER A 121 -13.49 9.99 36.43
N THR A 122 -14.35 10.83 37.00
CA THR A 122 -15.40 10.45 37.97
C THR A 122 -16.29 9.36 37.36
N LEU A 123 -16.75 8.41 38.19
CA LEU A 123 -17.56 7.24 37.82
C LEU A 123 -18.90 7.64 37.15
N THR A 124 -18.88 8.05 35.89
CA THR A 124 -20.08 8.28 35.08
C THR A 124 -20.27 7.11 34.12
N ALA A 125 -21.49 6.57 34.05
CA ALA A 125 -21.85 5.53 33.10
C ALA A 125 -21.53 5.97 31.67
N VAL A 126 -20.91 5.07 30.90
CA VAL A 126 -20.50 5.31 29.51
C VAL A 126 -21.75 5.53 28.65
N LYS A 127 -21.85 6.67 27.95
CA LYS A 127 -22.97 6.98 27.06
C LYS A 127 -23.01 6.00 25.89
N THR A 128 -24.19 5.68 25.36
CA THR A 128 -24.38 4.77 24.22
C THR A 128 -23.59 5.18 22.96
N SER A 129 -23.34 6.49 22.80
CA SER A 129 -22.51 7.06 21.72
C SER A 129 -21.01 6.75 21.83
N GLU A 130 -20.48 6.42 23.02
CA GLU A 130 -19.07 6.03 23.21
C GLU A 130 -18.79 4.58 22.73
N PHE A 131 -19.85 3.82 22.45
CA PHE A 131 -19.80 2.49 21.84
C PHE A 131 -20.07 2.52 20.32
N GLU A 132 -20.14 3.71 19.70
CA GLU A 132 -20.35 3.86 18.26
C GLU A 132 -19.37 2.99 17.46
N ASN A 133 -19.86 2.45 16.35
CA ASN A 133 -19.12 1.57 15.47
C ASN A 133 -17.75 2.17 15.14
N PHE A 134 -16.69 1.35 15.25
CA PHE A 134 -15.38 1.70 14.69
C PHE A 134 -15.59 2.24 13.28
N LYS A 135 -15.32 3.53 13.09
CA LYS A 135 -15.50 4.15 11.79
C LYS A 135 -14.50 3.48 10.85
N THR A 136 -14.99 2.58 9.99
CA THR A 136 -14.18 1.85 9.00
C THR A 136 -14.08 2.63 7.69
N LYS A 137 -15.06 3.49 7.42
CA LYS A 137 -15.08 4.40 6.28
C LYS A 137 -15.19 5.85 6.74
N MET A 138 -14.32 6.70 6.22
CA MET A 138 -14.39 8.15 6.39
C MET A 138 -14.25 8.82 5.03
N VAL A 139 -15.16 9.75 4.77
CA VAL A 139 -15.22 10.54 3.54
C VAL A 139 -15.14 12.01 3.94
N ILE A 140 -14.22 12.72 3.33
CA ILE A 140 -13.99 14.15 3.47
C ILE A 140 -13.90 14.70 2.05
N THR A 141 -14.86 15.54 1.65
CA THR A 141 -14.98 16.09 0.29
C THR A 141 -14.83 17.60 0.24
N SER A 142 -14.41 18.21 1.36
CA SER A 142 -14.23 19.65 1.47
C SER A 142 -13.18 19.96 2.51
N LYS A 143 -12.42 21.02 2.27
CA LYS A 143 -11.41 21.54 3.20
C LYS A 143 -11.98 21.87 4.58
N LYS A 144 -13.26 22.26 4.66
CA LYS A 144 -13.93 22.60 5.94
C LYS A 144 -14.14 21.38 6.84
N ASP A 145 -14.34 20.20 6.25
CA ASP A 145 -14.61 18.95 6.97
C ASP A 145 -13.31 18.20 7.35
N TYR A 146 -12.16 18.73 6.92
CA TYR A 146 -10.87 18.12 7.18
C TYR A 146 -10.49 18.24 8.67
N PRO A 147 -10.17 17.13 9.35
CA PRO A 147 -9.90 17.16 10.79
C PRO A 147 -8.52 17.77 11.09
N LEU A 148 -8.48 19.07 11.39
CA LEU A 148 -7.24 19.78 11.71
C LEU A 148 -6.69 19.42 13.10
N SER A 149 -7.56 19.30 14.11
CA SER A 149 -7.17 19.08 15.51
C SER A 149 -7.36 17.63 16.00
N LYS A 150 -8.10 16.81 15.26
CA LYS A 150 -8.41 15.42 15.63
C LYS A 150 -7.62 14.44 14.77
N ASN A 151 -7.15 13.35 15.38
CA ASN A 151 -6.56 12.24 14.65
C ASN A 151 -7.63 11.44 13.89
N PHE A 152 -7.21 10.81 12.79
CA PHE A 152 -8.05 9.85 12.08
C PHE A 152 -8.32 8.61 12.95
N PRO A 153 -9.53 8.02 12.89
CA PRO A 153 -9.80 6.76 13.56
C PRO A 153 -8.87 5.65 13.04
N TYR A 154 -8.15 4.98 13.93
CA TYR A 154 -7.17 3.94 13.57
C TYR A 154 -7.80 2.68 12.96
N SER A 155 -9.11 2.48 13.15
CA SER A 155 -9.87 1.37 12.60
C SER A 155 -10.33 1.60 11.15
N LEU A 156 -9.92 2.72 10.53
CA LEU A 156 -10.26 3.00 9.15
C LEU A 156 -9.65 1.97 8.20
N GLU A 157 -10.49 1.41 7.36
CA GLU A 157 -10.13 0.59 6.21
C GLU A 157 -10.28 1.38 4.90
N HIS A 158 -11.13 2.40 4.89
CA HIS A 158 -11.43 3.24 3.74
C HIS A 158 -11.37 4.71 4.14
N LEU A 159 -10.46 5.45 3.52
CA LEU A 159 -10.32 6.88 3.75
C LEU A 159 -10.34 7.60 2.41
N GLN A 160 -11.34 8.45 2.24
CA GLN A 160 -11.46 9.35 1.10
C GLN A 160 -11.29 10.78 1.59
N THR A 161 -10.32 11.49 1.04
CA THR A 161 -10.10 12.92 1.27
C THR A 161 -9.92 13.62 -0.07
N SER A 162 -11.02 13.84 -0.77
CA SER A 162 -11.04 14.52 -2.06
C SER A 162 -11.42 16.00 -1.91
N TYR A 163 -11.04 16.85 -2.87
CA TYR A 163 -11.39 18.28 -2.90
C TYR A 163 -11.00 19.05 -1.62
N CYS A 164 -9.94 18.60 -0.94
CA CYS A 164 -9.46 19.21 0.31
C CYS A 164 -8.37 20.26 0.07
N GLY A 165 -7.88 20.40 -1.16
CA GLY A 165 -6.77 21.29 -1.51
C GLY A 165 -5.45 20.86 -0.88
N LEU A 166 -5.26 19.54 -0.66
CA LEU A 166 -4.04 19.02 -0.07
C LEU A 166 -2.87 19.17 -1.04
N VAL A 167 -1.81 19.86 -0.61
CA VAL A 167 -0.55 19.98 -1.37
C VAL A 167 0.39 18.79 -1.09
N ARG A 168 0.20 18.14 0.06
CA ARG A 168 0.97 16.98 0.52
C ARG A 168 0.04 16.00 1.24
N VAL A 169 0.43 14.74 1.23
CA VAL A 169 -0.26 13.69 2.00
C VAL A 169 -0.05 13.94 3.49
N ASP A 170 -1.13 13.87 4.27
CA ASP A 170 -1.05 14.00 5.72
C ASP A 170 -0.45 12.73 6.33
N MET A 171 0.65 12.91 7.07
CA MET A 171 1.37 11.80 7.70
C MET A 171 0.51 11.00 8.68
N ARG A 172 -0.53 11.60 9.27
CA ARG A 172 -1.47 10.92 10.17
C ARG A 172 -2.26 9.82 9.46
N MET A 173 -2.47 9.95 8.15
CA MET A 173 -3.14 8.92 7.32
C MET A 173 -2.24 7.70 7.13
N LEU A 174 -0.91 7.88 7.17
CA LEU A 174 0.09 6.83 6.95
C LEU A 174 0.28 5.94 8.19
N CYS A 175 -0.25 6.36 9.34
CA CYS A 175 -0.32 5.56 10.56
C CYS A 175 -1.49 4.55 10.55
N LEU A 176 -2.40 4.62 9.57
CA LEU A 176 -3.60 3.77 9.50
C LEU A 176 -3.27 2.39 8.92
N LYS A 177 -2.73 1.49 9.75
CA LYS A 177 -2.24 0.17 9.29
C LYS A 177 -3.31 -0.76 8.74
N ASN A 178 -4.59 -0.54 9.06
CA ASN A 178 -5.71 -1.31 8.52
C ASN A 178 -6.25 -0.77 7.18
N LEU A 179 -5.68 0.31 6.65
CA LEU A 179 -6.20 0.98 5.48
C LEU A 179 -6.04 0.11 4.23
N ARG A 180 -7.17 -0.15 3.57
CA ARG A 180 -7.28 -0.93 2.32
C ARG A 180 -7.54 -0.05 1.11
N LYS A 181 -8.26 1.06 1.31
CA LYS A 181 -8.59 2.01 0.24
C LYS A 181 -8.23 3.42 0.70
N LEU A 182 -7.40 4.08 -0.08
CA LEU A 182 -7.01 5.48 0.13
C LEU A 182 -7.34 6.26 -1.13
N ASP A 183 -8.26 7.21 -1.00
CA ASP A 183 -8.62 8.13 -2.07
C ASP A 183 -8.18 9.55 -1.70
N LEU A 184 -7.26 10.08 -2.49
CA LEU A 184 -6.71 11.43 -2.40
C LEU A 184 -6.98 12.22 -3.69
N SER A 185 -8.01 11.85 -4.45
CA SER A 185 -8.35 12.47 -5.73
C SER A 185 -8.73 13.95 -5.60
N HIS A 186 -8.61 14.72 -6.68
CA HIS A 186 -8.98 16.14 -6.73
C HIS A 186 -8.28 16.95 -5.63
N ASN A 187 -6.96 16.86 -5.58
CA ASN A 187 -6.11 17.65 -4.67
C ASN A 187 -4.96 18.30 -5.47
N HIS A 188 -3.94 18.80 -4.79
CA HIS A 188 -2.80 19.47 -5.41
C HIS A 188 -1.48 18.78 -5.07
N ILE A 189 -1.52 17.46 -4.87
CA ILE A 189 -0.37 16.68 -4.43
C ILE A 189 0.65 16.60 -5.57
N LYS A 190 1.87 17.06 -5.31
CA LYS A 190 2.97 17.05 -6.29
C LYS A 190 3.86 15.82 -6.19
N LYS A 191 4.02 15.27 -4.97
CA LYS A 191 4.88 14.12 -4.68
C LYS A 191 4.25 13.27 -3.58
N LEU A 192 4.40 11.95 -3.72
CA LEU A 192 4.00 10.99 -2.71
C LEU A 192 5.17 10.69 -1.76
N PRO A 193 4.95 10.69 -0.44
CA PRO A 193 5.98 10.26 0.50
C PRO A 193 6.17 8.74 0.44
N ALA A 194 7.41 8.28 0.59
CA ALA A 194 7.75 6.85 0.56
C ALA A 194 7.02 6.03 1.65
N THR A 195 6.64 6.67 2.76
CA THR A 195 5.87 6.09 3.88
C THR A 195 4.47 5.62 3.50
N ILE A 196 3.90 5.99 2.34
CA ILE A 196 2.70 5.31 1.82
C ILE A 196 2.98 3.81 1.62
N GLY A 197 4.23 3.46 1.31
CA GLY A 197 4.70 2.09 1.17
C GLY A 197 4.62 1.25 2.45
N ASP A 198 4.36 1.86 3.61
CA ASP A 198 4.22 1.17 4.90
C ASP A 198 2.77 0.74 5.19
N LEU A 199 1.83 1.03 4.28
CA LEU A 199 0.43 0.62 4.36
C LEU A 199 0.28 -0.81 3.81
N ILE A 200 0.64 -1.79 4.65
CA ILE A 200 0.74 -3.22 4.29
C ILE A 200 -0.55 -3.86 3.74
N HIS A 201 -1.70 -3.24 3.98
CA HIS A 201 -3.01 -3.74 3.55
C HIS A 201 -3.62 -2.91 2.42
N LEU A 202 -2.92 -1.90 1.91
CA LEU A 202 -3.46 -0.99 0.90
C LEU A 202 -3.62 -1.73 -0.44
N GLN A 203 -4.86 -1.80 -0.91
CA GLN A 203 -5.27 -2.48 -2.13
C GLN A 203 -5.68 -1.49 -3.23
N GLU A 204 -6.26 -0.36 -2.85
CA GLU A 204 -6.73 0.66 -3.80
C GLU A 204 -6.17 2.02 -3.40
N LEU A 205 -5.47 2.66 -4.35
CA LEU A 205 -4.94 4.00 -4.22
C LEU A 205 -5.47 4.86 -5.38
N ASN A 206 -6.29 5.86 -5.05
CA ASN A 206 -6.82 6.81 -6.01
C ASN A 206 -6.12 8.17 -5.81
N LEU A 207 -5.45 8.63 -6.86
CA LEU A 207 -4.71 9.88 -6.94
C LEU A 207 -5.12 10.72 -8.17
N ASN A 208 -6.28 10.41 -8.72
CA ASN A 208 -6.85 11.11 -9.87
C ASN A 208 -6.92 12.62 -9.62
N ASP A 209 -6.61 13.44 -10.63
CA ASP A 209 -6.73 14.90 -10.58
C ASP A 209 -5.86 15.51 -9.47
N ASN A 210 -4.56 15.39 -9.67
CA ASN A 210 -3.50 15.93 -8.81
C ASN A 210 -2.38 16.53 -9.70
N HIS A 211 -1.23 16.85 -9.12
CA HIS A 211 -0.09 17.45 -9.82
C HIS A 211 1.15 16.55 -9.78
N LEU A 212 0.98 15.22 -9.78
CA LEU A 212 2.10 14.28 -9.74
C LEU A 212 2.88 14.32 -11.06
N GLU A 213 4.18 14.56 -10.98
CA GLU A 213 5.07 14.53 -12.15
C GLU A 213 5.76 13.17 -12.34
N SER A 214 5.83 12.37 -11.27
CA SER A 214 6.41 11.02 -11.30
C SER A 214 5.84 10.14 -10.20
N PHE A 215 5.90 8.82 -10.42
CA PHE A 215 5.68 7.81 -9.39
C PHE A 215 7.03 7.31 -8.88
N SER A 216 7.23 7.31 -7.56
CA SER A 216 8.57 7.09 -6.99
C SER A 216 8.99 5.62 -6.97
N VAL A 217 10.27 5.36 -7.24
CA VAL A 217 10.87 4.01 -7.19
C VAL A 217 10.70 3.38 -5.80
N ALA A 218 10.79 4.18 -4.73
CA ALA A 218 10.62 3.71 -3.36
C ALA A 218 9.24 3.07 -3.11
N LEU A 219 8.17 3.61 -3.69
CA LEU A 219 6.84 3.01 -3.58
C LEU A 219 6.74 1.71 -4.36
N CYS A 220 7.36 1.66 -5.54
CA CYS A 220 7.47 0.44 -6.32
C CYS A 220 8.24 -0.67 -5.59
N GLN A 221 9.18 -0.33 -4.70
CA GLN A 221 10.00 -1.26 -3.91
C GLN A 221 9.44 -1.58 -2.52
N SER A 222 8.26 -1.06 -2.20
CA SER A 222 7.65 -1.16 -0.86
C SER A 222 6.70 -2.35 -0.72
N THR A 223 5.97 -2.43 0.40
CA THR A 223 4.96 -3.48 0.64
C THR A 223 3.82 -3.47 -0.38
N LEU A 224 3.63 -2.36 -1.11
CA LEU A 224 2.65 -2.21 -2.17
C LEU A 224 2.80 -3.23 -3.30
N GLN A 225 4.01 -3.73 -3.56
CA GLN A 225 4.23 -4.80 -4.55
C GLN A 225 3.35 -6.02 -4.31
N LYS A 226 3.05 -6.30 -3.03
CA LYS A 226 2.33 -7.50 -2.58
C LYS A 226 0.86 -7.23 -2.26
N SER A 227 0.44 -5.96 -2.20
CA SER A 227 -0.90 -5.58 -1.73
C SER A 227 -1.73 -4.82 -2.75
N LEU A 228 -1.11 -3.93 -3.55
CA LEU A 228 -1.82 -2.98 -4.39
C LEU A 228 -2.45 -3.68 -5.61
N ARG A 229 -3.76 -3.47 -5.81
CA ARG A 229 -4.57 -4.07 -6.86
C ARG A 229 -5.16 -3.06 -7.82
N SER A 230 -5.48 -1.86 -7.33
CA SER A 230 -6.04 -0.78 -8.14
C SER A 230 -5.27 0.50 -7.89
N LEU A 231 -4.82 1.12 -8.98
CA LEU A 231 -4.11 2.39 -8.94
C LEU A 231 -4.70 3.33 -10.00
N ASP A 232 -5.24 4.46 -9.56
CA ASP A 232 -5.68 5.54 -10.44
C ASP A 232 -4.75 6.74 -10.29
N LEU A 233 -4.01 7.04 -11.36
CA LEU A 233 -3.10 8.16 -11.50
C LEU A 233 -3.56 9.13 -12.60
N SER A 234 -4.82 9.04 -13.03
CA SER A 234 -5.34 9.85 -14.14
C SER A 234 -5.31 11.35 -13.82
N LYS A 235 -5.30 12.22 -14.83
CA LYS A 235 -5.30 13.68 -14.67
C LYS A 235 -4.16 14.16 -13.77
N ASN A 236 -2.95 13.76 -14.11
CA ASN A 236 -1.72 14.20 -13.46
C ASN A 236 -0.75 14.73 -14.54
N LYS A 237 0.53 14.88 -14.20
CA LYS A 237 1.58 15.37 -15.12
C LYS A 237 2.70 14.35 -15.30
N ILE A 238 2.37 13.07 -15.21
CA ILE A 238 3.35 11.99 -15.23
C ILE A 238 3.88 11.82 -16.65
N LYS A 239 5.20 11.95 -16.82
CA LYS A 239 5.88 11.77 -18.12
C LYS A 239 6.37 10.36 -18.37
N ALA A 240 6.75 9.66 -17.30
CA ALA A 240 7.19 8.27 -17.36
C ALA A 240 6.97 7.59 -16.02
N LEU A 241 6.75 6.28 -16.06
CA LEU A 241 6.80 5.41 -14.89
C LEU A 241 8.20 4.79 -14.79
N PRO A 242 8.75 4.58 -13.58
CA PRO A 242 10.03 3.91 -13.42
C PRO A 242 9.94 2.42 -13.82
N VAL A 243 11.05 1.80 -14.22
CA VAL A 243 11.04 0.37 -14.56
C VAL A 243 10.64 -0.54 -13.40
N GLN A 244 10.93 -0.11 -12.17
CA GLN A 244 10.52 -0.81 -10.96
C GLN A 244 8.99 -0.80 -10.77
N PHE A 245 8.24 0.05 -11.47
CA PHE A 245 6.77 0.02 -11.46
C PHE A 245 6.21 -1.37 -11.82
N CYS A 246 6.93 -2.10 -12.68
CA CYS A 246 6.59 -3.47 -13.07
C CYS A 246 6.73 -4.50 -11.94
N GLN A 247 7.28 -4.10 -10.78
CA GLN A 247 7.34 -4.94 -9.57
C GLN A 247 6.01 -4.96 -8.79
N LEU A 248 5.00 -4.15 -9.19
CA LEU A 248 3.65 -4.17 -8.61
C LEU A 248 2.86 -5.39 -9.09
N GLN A 249 3.33 -6.58 -8.75
CA GLN A 249 2.88 -7.86 -9.30
C GLN A 249 1.42 -8.21 -9.00
N LYS A 250 0.79 -7.58 -8.01
CA LYS A 250 -0.64 -7.76 -7.68
C LYS A 250 -1.59 -6.77 -8.34
N LEU A 251 -1.06 -5.82 -9.13
CA LEU A 251 -1.86 -4.80 -9.79
C LEU A 251 -2.76 -5.43 -10.86
N MET A 252 -4.05 -5.10 -10.79
CA MET A 252 -5.10 -5.59 -11.70
C MET A 252 -5.69 -4.45 -12.52
N ASN A 253 -5.83 -3.27 -11.91
CA ASN A 253 -6.43 -2.08 -12.53
C ASN A 253 -5.43 -0.92 -12.48
N LEU A 254 -5.11 -0.36 -13.64
CA LEU A 254 -4.25 0.79 -13.79
C LEU A 254 -4.91 1.84 -14.69
N LYS A 255 -5.12 3.04 -14.14
CA LYS A 255 -5.57 4.20 -14.91
C LYS A 255 -4.51 5.29 -14.91
N LEU A 256 -4.19 5.78 -16.09
CA LEU A 256 -3.15 6.75 -16.40
C LEU A 256 -3.67 7.82 -17.37
N ASP A 257 -4.98 7.92 -17.54
CA ASP A 257 -5.60 8.82 -18.51
C ASP A 257 -5.21 10.28 -18.24
N ASP A 258 -5.18 11.13 -19.27
CA ASP A 258 -4.89 12.56 -19.10
C ASP A 258 -3.57 12.82 -18.36
N ASN A 259 -2.48 12.23 -18.87
CA ASN A 259 -1.12 12.49 -18.38
C ASN A 259 -0.22 12.95 -19.54
N GLU A 260 1.08 13.03 -19.30
CA GLU A 260 2.07 13.40 -20.31
C GLU A 260 2.99 12.21 -20.66
N LEU A 261 2.49 10.97 -20.57
CA LEU A 261 3.32 9.78 -20.73
C LEU A 261 3.89 9.72 -22.15
N ILE A 262 5.23 9.69 -22.24
CA ILE A 262 5.96 9.54 -23.51
C ILE A 262 6.42 8.11 -23.77
N ARG A 263 6.33 7.22 -22.78
CA ARG A 263 6.64 5.79 -22.89
C ARG A 263 6.10 5.01 -21.71
N PHE A 264 5.78 3.74 -21.93
CA PHE A 264 5.69 2.75 -20.87
C PHE A 264 7.08 2.20 -20.49
N PRO A 265 7.25 1.65 -19.27
CA PRO A 265 8.42 0.86 -18.92
C PRO A 265 8.63 -0.32 -19.87
N CYS A 266 9.88 -0.62 -20.23
CA CYS A 266 10.20 -1.73 -21.15
C CYS A 266 9.75 -3.11 -20.64
N LYS A 267 9.60 -3.26 -19.32
CA LYS A 267 9.19 -4.49 -18.62
C LYS A 267 7.69 -4.52 -18.27
N ILE A 268 6.84 -3.71 -18.90
CA ILE A 268 5.41 -3.62 -18.56
C ILE A 268 4.70 -4.98 -18.62
N GLY A 269 5.16 -5.89 -19.50
CA GLY A 269 4.69 -7.27 -19.59
C GLY A 269 4.87 -8.13 -18.34
N GLN A 270 5.67 -7.69 -17.36
CA GLN A 270 5.81 -8.38 -16.07
C GLN A 270 4.59 -8.21 -15.16
N LEU A 271 3.66 -7.29 -15.48
CA LEU A 271 2.40 -7.11 -14.75
C LEU A 271 1.37 -8.18 -15.17
N ILE A 272 1.69 -9.45 -14.92
CA ILE A 272 0.92 -10.62 -15.38
C ILE A 272 -0.52 -10.70 -14.84
N ASN A 273 -0.83 -9.96 -13.77
CA ASN A 273 -2.17 -9.90 -13.18
C ASN A 273 -2.98 -8.68 -13.66
N LEU A 274 -2.41 -7.80 -14.48
CA LEU A 274 -3.09 -6.63 -15.00
C LEU A 274 -4.22 -7.06 -15.94
N ARG A 275 -5.43 -6.56 -15.70
CA ARG A 275 -6.63 -6.85 -16.50
C ARG A 275 -7.21 -5.60 -17.14
N PHE A 276 -7.11 -4.45 -16.46
CA PHE A 276 -7.63 -3.18 -16.93
C PHE A 276 -6.50 -2.17 -17.02
N LEU A 277 -6.23 -1.69 -18.23
CA LEU A 277 -5.26 -0.63 -18.49
C LEU A 277 -5.92 0.49 -19.30
N SER A 278 -5.96 1.68 -18.71
CA SER A 278 -6.40 2.90 -19.39
C SER A 278 -5.26 3.91 -19.37
N ALA A 279 -4.83 4.37 -20.54
CA ALA A 279 -3.81 5.41 -20.70
C ALA A 279 -4.18 6.36 -21.84
N ALA A 280 -5.47 6.69 -21.95
CA ALA A 280 -5.98 7.62 -22.94
C ALA A 280 -5.42 9.03 -22.73
N ARG A 281 -5.36 9.83 -23.79
CA ARG A 281 -4.94 11.24 -23.79
C ARG A 281 -3.56 11.41 -23.15
N ASN A 282 -2.59 10.68 -23.71
CA ASN A 282 -1.17 10.75 -23.37
C ASN A 282 -0.34 11.09 -24.62
N LYS A 283 0.98 10.94 -24.58
CA LYS A 283 1.91 11.28 -25.67
C LYS A 283 2.75 10.07 -26.09
N LEU A 284 2.15 8.88 -26.07
CA LEU A 284 2.85 7.63 -26.39
C LEU A 284 3.08 7.53 -27.91
N PRO A 285 4.34 7.44 -28.37
CA PRO A 285 4.65 7.23 -29.78
C PRO A 285 4.67 5.75 -30.18
N PHE A 286 4.90 4.85 -29.21
CA PHE A 286 4.98 3.40 -29.42
C PHE A 286 4.79 2.65 -28.10
N LEU A 287 4.50 1.36 -28.21
CA LEU A 287 4.47 0.40 -27.10
C LEU A 287 5.78 -0.39 -27.02
N PRO A 288 6.25 -0.81 -25.83
CA PRO A 288 7.43 -1.67 -25.71
C PRO A 288 7.13 -3.10 -26.19
N SER A 289 8.15 -3.84 -26.66
CA SER A 289 8.00 -5.23 -27.14
C SER A 289 7.34 -6.17 -26.13
N GLU A 290 7.63 -6.03 -24.83
CA GLU A 290 7.03 -6.86 -23.78
C GLU A 290 5.54 -6.56 -23.53
N PHE A 291 4.96 -5.51 -24.14
CA PHE A 291 3.52 -5.27 -24.07
C PHE A 291 2.73 -6.46 -24.64
N ARG A 292 3.32 -7.21 -25.59
CA ARG A 292 2.81 -8.49 -26.13
C ARG A 292 2.55 -9.56 -25.08
N ASN A 293 3.20 -9.48 -23.91
CA ASN A 293 3.07 -10.47 -22.84
C ASN A 293 1.91 -10.18 -21.87
N LEU A 294 1.19 -9.07 -22.05
CA LEU A 294 0.01 -8.75 -21.26
C LEU A 294 -1.22 -9.57 -21.70
N SER A 295 -2.19 -9.71 -20.80
CA SER A 295 -3.46 -10.40 -21.08
C SER A 295 -4.60 -9.65 -20.41
N LEU A 296 -5.05 -8.60 -21.09
CA LEU A 296 -6.00 -7.61 -20.61
C LEU A 296 -7.44 -7.98 -20.98
N GLU A 297 -8.38 -7.58 -20.14
CA GLU A 297 -9.82 -7.60 -20.44
C GLU A 297 -10.22 -6.29 -21.14
N TYR A 298 -9.59 -5.18 -20.75
CA TYR A 298 -9.86 -3.85 -21.26
C TYR A 298 -8.56 -3.05 -21.45
N LEU A 299 -8.43 -2.45 -22.63
CA LEU A 299 -7.34 -1.56 -23.00
C LEU A 299 -7.90 -0.28 -23.64
N ASP A 300 -7.55 0.87 -23.08
CA ASP A 300 -7.81 2.16 -23.70
C ASP A 300 -6.50 2.93 -23.89
N LEU A 301 -6.20 3.25 -25.15
CA LEU A 301 -5.03 4.02 -25.57
C LEU A 301 -5.44 5.24 -26.43
N PHE A 302 -6.72 5.62 -26.41
CA PHE A 302 -7.26 6.67 -27.26
C PHE A 302 -6.54 8.01 -27.07
N GLY A 303 -6.30 8.74 -28.16
CA GLY A 303 -5.72 10.09 -28.08
C GLY A 303 -4.25 10.09 -27.66
N ASN A 304 -3.49 9.07 -28.05
CA ASN A 304 -2.03 9.07 -28.01
C ASN A 304 -1.44 9.44 -29.37
N THR A 305 -0.15 9.79 -29.39
CA THR A 305 0.57 10.23 -30.59
C THR A 305 1.24 9.05 -31.29
N PHE A 306 0.49 7.99 -31.61
CA PHE A 306 1.03 6.84 -32.33
C PHE A 306 1.32 7.25 -33.78
N GLU A 307 2.56 7.66 -34.02
CA GLU A 307 3.04 7.98 -35.35
C GLU A 307 3.52 6.69 -36.03
N GLN A 308 3.11 6.52 -37.29
CA GLN A 308 3.63 5.48 -38.15
C GLN A 308 5.07 5.86 -38.53
N LEU A 309 6.01 5.49 -37.66
CA LEU A 309 7.42 5.83 -37.81
C LEU A 309 8.01 5.06 -39.01
N GLU A 310 8.09 5.71 -40.17
CA GLU A 310 8.99 5.32 -41.27
C GLU A 310 10.45 5.61 -40.87
N VAL A 311 10.94 4.91 -39.85
CA VAL A 311 12.29 5.12 -39.32
C VAL A 311 13.14 3.90 -39.64
N LEU A 312 14.23 4.14 -40.36
CA LEU A 312 15.29 3.16 -40.59
C LEU A 312 15.75 2.55 -39.25
N PRO A 313 16.04 1.24 -39.19
CA PRO A 313 16.45 0.61 -37.96
C PRO A 313 17.73 1.25 -37.40
N VAL A 314 17.74 1.51 -36.09
CA VAL A 314 18.94 2.00 -35.42
C VAL A 314 19.82 0.80 -35.08
N ILE A 315 20.94 0.66 -35.80
CA ILE A 315 21.88 -0.44 -35.62
C ILE A 315 23.03 0.01 -34.71
N LYS A 316 23.09 -0.55 -33.50
CA LYS A 316 24.17 -0.37 -32.53
C LYS A 316 24.76 -1.72 -32.16
N LEU A 317 25.28 -2.46 -33.15
CA LEU A 317 25.93 -3.74 -32.87
C LEU A 317 27.41 -3.52 -32.57
N GLN A 318 27.88 -4.08 -31.46
CA GLN A 318 29.29 -4.07 -31.10
C GLN A 318 29.84 -5.50 -31.13
N VAL A 319 30.92 -5.71 -31.89
CA VAL A 319 31.62 -7.00 -31.99
C VAL A 319 33.13 -6.76 -31.87
N PRO A 320 33.82 -7.36 -30.88
CA PRO A 320 33.30 -8.21 -29.81
C PRO A 320 32.48 -7.43 -28.76
N LEU A 321 31.61 -8.11 -28.02
CA LEU A 321 30.87 -7.50 -26.91
C LEU A 321 31.84 -7.09 -25.80
N THR A 322 31.52 -6.02 -25.07
CA THR A 322 32.27 -5.65 -23.88
C THR A 322 32.12 -6.72 -22.79
N LEU A 323 33.08 -6.76 -21.86
CA LEU A 323 32.97 -7.63 -20.68
C LEU A 323 31.70 -7.31 -19.89
N LEU A 324 31.37 -6.03 -19.75
CA LEU A 324 30.14 -5.57 -19.08
C LEU A 324 28.88 -6.16 -19.74
N GLU A 325 28.73 -6.02 -21.05
CA GLU A 325 27.58 -6.55 -21.79
C GLU A 325 27.50 -8.08 -21.67
N SER A 326 28.64 -8.76 -21.79
CA SER A 326 28.74 -10.22 -21.70
C SER A 326 28.35 -10.73 -20.30
N SER A 327 28.88 -10.11 -19.25
CA SER A 327 28.54 -10.42 -17.86
C SER A 327 27.08 -10.14 -17.55
N ALA A 328 26.56 -8.97 -17.98
CA ALA A 328 25.17 -8.60 -17.76
C ALA A 328 24.19 -9.58 -18.43
N ARG A 329 24.46 -9.96 -19.69
CA ARG A 329 23.67 -10.98 -20.40
C ARG A 329 23.68 -12.32 -19.66
N ASN A 330 24.83 -12.75 -19.15
CA ASN A 330 24.94 -13.99 -18.38
C ASN A 330 24.18 -13.94 -17.05
N ILE A 331 24.22 -12.80 -16.34
CA ILE A 331 23.45 -12.60 -15.09
C ILE A 331 21.95 -12.75 -15.37
N LEU A 332 21.44 -12.05 -16.40
CA LEU A 332 20.02 -12.07 -16.75
C LEU A 332 19.57 -13.42 -17.30
N TYR A 333 20.36 -14.04 -18.18
CA TYR A 333 20.06 -15.34 -18.76
C TYR A 333 19.96 -16.44 -17.70
N ASN A 334 20.90 -16.47 -16.75
CA ASN A 334 20.91 -17.44 -15.65
C ASN A 334 20.00 -17.02 -14.47
N ARG A 335 19.29 -15.90 -14.58
CA ARG A 335 18.43 -15.33 -13.53
C ARG A 335 19.15 -15.20 -12.18
N ILE A 336 20.43 -14.85 -12.21
CA ILE A 336 21.24 -14.71 -11.01
C ILE A 336 20.69 -13.53 -10.20
N PRO A 337 20.34 -13.71 -8.91
CA PRO A 337 19.89 -12.62 -8.07
C PRO A 337 20.95 -11.53 -7.97
N TYR A 338 20.54 -10.28 -8.14
CA TYR A 338 21.37 -9.11 -7.96
C TYR A 338 20.63 -8.06 -7.14
N GLY A 339 21.40 -7.14 -6.55
CA GLY A 339 20.86 -6.00 -5.84
C GLY A 339 21.97 -5.02 -5.50
N SER A 340 21.61 -3.81 -5.10
CA SER A 340 22.57 -2.75 -4.75
C SER A 340 23.47 -3.09 -3.56
N HIS A 341 23.17 -4.17 -2.83
CA HIS A 341 24.00 -4.72 -1.76
C HIS A 341 25.05 -5.73 -2.27
N ILE A 342 24.91 -6.24 -3.49
CA ILE A 342 25.81 -7.23 -4.13
C ILE A 342 26.70 -6.55 -5.17
N ILE A 343 26.10 -5.70 -6.01
CA ILE A 343 26.79 -5.03 -7.11
C ILE A 343 26.52 -3.51 -7.06
N PRO A 344 27.42 -2.68 -7.63
CA PRO A 344 27.21 -1.24 -7.74
C PRO A 344 25.84 -0.87 -8.32
N PHE A 345 25.22 0.18 -7.76
CA PHE A 345 23.87 0.62 -8.11
C PHE A 345 23.67 0.88 -9.61
N HIS A 346 24.65 1.49 -10.29
CA HIS A 346 24.59 1.73 -11.73
C HIS A 346 24.45 0.43 -12.55
N LEU A 347 25.10 -0.66 -12.12
CA LEU A 347 24.99 -1.95 -12.79
C LEU A 347 23.60 -2.58 -12.57
N CYS A 348 23.01 -2.42 -11.38
CA CYS A 348 21.61 -2.81 -11.16
C CYS A 348 20.68 -2.06 -12.12
N GLN A 349 20.91 -0.76 -12.33
CA GLN A 349 20.10 0.04 -13.23
C GLN A 349 20.22 -0.46 -14.68
N ASP A 350 21.42 -0.80 -15.14
CA ASP A 350 21.64 -1.37 -16.48
C ASP A 350 20.92 -2.71 -16.68
N LEU A 351 20.95 -3.59 -15.67
CA LEU A 351 20.24 -4.87 -15.68
C LEU A 351 18.71 -4.68 -15.62
N ASP A 352 18.24 -3.68 -14.87
CA ASP A 352 16.83 -3.36 -14.74
C ASP A 352 16.24 -2.83 -16.06
N ILE A 353 17.00 -2.06 -16.85
CA ILE A 353 16.56 -1.51 -18.14
C ILE A 353 16.86 -2.40 -19.35
N ALA A 354 17.50 -3.56 -19.13
CA ALA A 354 17.82 -4.50 -20.19
C ALA A 354 16.55 -4.90 -20.96
N LYS A 355 16.63 -4.83 -22.29
CA LYS A 355 15.52 -5.20 -23.17
C LYS A 355 15.64 -6.64 -23.62
N THR A 356 14.52 -7.25 -23.95
CA THR A 356 14.45 -8.64 -24.40
C THR A 356 14.32 -8.69 -25.92
N CYS A 357 15.21 -9.44 -26.57
CA CYS A 357 15.12 -9.78 -27.99
C CYS A 357 14.04 -10.83 -28.24
N VAL A 358 13.50 -10.91 -29.45
CA VAL A 358 12.54 -11.94 -29.88
C VAL A 358 13.07 -13.37 -29.65
N CYS A 359 14.39 -13.60 -29.72
CA CYS A 359 15.00 -14.90 -29.42
C CYS A 359 15.19 -15.18 -27.91
N GLY A 360 14.72 -14.28 -27.03
CA GLY A 360 14.87 -14.39 -25.58
C GLY A 360 16.21 -13.89 -25.00
N ARG A 361 17.17 -13.50 -25.85
CA ARG A 361 18.44 -12.90 -25.38
C ARG A 361 18.26 -11.45 -24.93
N PHE A 362 19.02 -11.04 -23.94
CA PHE A 362 19.00 -9.67 -23.44
C PHE A 362 19.88 -8.72 -24.27
N CYS A 363 19.41 -7.49 -24.41
CA CYS A 363 20.02 -6.40 -25.16
C CYS A 363 20.20 -5.21 -24.21
N LEU A 364 21.44 -4.80 -23.93
CA LEU A 364 21.73 -3.59 -23.16
C LEU A 364 22.21 -2.47 -24.10
N ASN A 365 23.51 -2.44 -24.41
CA ASN A 365 24.13 -1.43 -25.26
C ASN A 365 24.29 -1.90 -26.72
N SER A 366 24.44 -3.21 -26.94
CA SER A 366 24.56 -3.77 -28.29
C SER A 366 23.23 -4.33 -28.80
N PHE A 367 22.55 -3.60 -29.68
CA PHE A 367 21.24 -3.99 -30.24
C PHE A 367 20.94 -3.34 -31.60
N ILE A 368 20.01 -3.95 -32.33
CA ILE A 368 19.25 -3.28 -33.41
C ILE A 368 17.90 -2.89 -32.83
N GLN A 369 17.45 -1.67 -33.08
CA GLN A 369 16.12 -1.21 -32.70
C GLN A 369 15.30 -1.01 -33.97
N GLY A 370 14.09 -1.58 -33.98
CA GLY A 370 13.14 -1.46 -35.07
C GLY A 370 11.71 -1.31 -34.55
N THR A 371 10.85 -0.76 -35.40
CA THR A 371 9.43 -0.59 -35.11
C THR A 371 8.63 -1.55 -35.96
N THR A 372 7.71 -2.30 -35.36
CA THR A 372 6.75 -3.17 -36.05
C THR A 372 5.34 -2.81 -35.59
N THR A 373 4.30 -3.19 -36.32
CA THR A 373 2.92 -3.02 -35.85
C THR A 373 2.45 -4.23 -35.05
N MET A 374 1.45 -4.04 -34.20
CA MET A 374 0.74 -5.10 -33.50
C MET A 374 -0.73 -4.77 -33.42
N ASN A 375 -1.58 -5.75 -33.69
CA ASN A 375 -3.00 -5.68 -33.41
C ASN A 375 -3.24 -5.81 -31.89
N LEU A 376 -3.86 -4.80 -31.29
CA LEU A 376 -4.10 -4.75 -29.84
C LEU A 376 -5.10 -5.81 -29.34
N HIS A 377 -5.92 -6.40 -30.20
CA HIS A 377 -6.77 -7.53 -29.80
C HIS A 377 -5.97 -8.79 -29.45
N SER A 378 -4.68 -8.87 -29.84
CA SER A 378 -3.81 -9.97 -29.41
C SER A 378 -3.50 -9.93 -27.91
N VAL A 379 -3.66 -8.77 -27.27
CA VAL A 379 -3.35 -8.56 -25.84
C VAL A 379 -4.56 -8.18 -25.01
N ALA A 380 -5.67 -7.73 -25.61
CA ALA A 380 -6.85 -7.28 -24.90
C ALA A 380 -8.16 -7.74 -25.54
N HIS A 381 -9.15 -8.15 -24.73
CA HIS A 381 -10.48 -8.51 -25.23
C HIS A 381 -11.24 -7.28 -25.76
N THR A 382 -11.30 -6.22 -24.94
CA THR A 382 -11.89 -4.94 -25.32
C THR A 382 -10.79 -3.92 -25.58
N VAL A 383 -10.77 -3.33 -26.77
CA VAL A 383 -9.83 -2.26 -27.14
C VAL A 383 -10.64 -1.01 -27.48
N VAL A 384 -10.38 0.09 -26.78
CA VAL A 384 -10.89 1.41 -27.16
C VAL A 384 -9.89 2.05 -28.12
N LEU A 385 -10.44 2.51 -29.26
CA LEU A 385 -9.77 3.08 -30.44
C LEU A 385 -8.43 3.78 -30.15
N VAL A 386 -7.42 3.48 -30.95
CA VAL A 386 -6.04 3.97 -30.77
C VAL A 386 -5.89 5.42 -31.25
N ASP A 387 -6.67 5.81 -32.25
CA ASP A 387 -6.64 7.12 -32.91
C ASP A 387 -8.00 7.49 -33.55
N ASN A 388 -8.06 8.64 -34.22
CA ASN A 388 -9.22 9.09 -35.00
C ASN A 388 -9.41 8.29 -36.32
N MET A 389 -8.56 7.31 -36.63
CA MET A 389 -8.54 6.55 -37.89
C MET A 389 -9.21 5.18 -37.77
N GLY A 390 -9.75 4.82 -36.60
CA GLY A 390 -10.49 3.56 -36.42
C GLY A 390 -9.60 2.33 -36.26
N GLY A 391 -8.28 2.49 -36.22
CA GLY A 391 -7.31 1.40 -36.16
C GLY A 391 -7.21 0.78 -34.76
N THR A 392 -7.00 -0.54 -34.72
CA THR A 392 -6.61 -1.29 -33.51
C THR A 392 -5.15 -1.73 -33.57
N GLU A 393 -4.38 -1.21 -34.53
CA GLU A 393 -2.95 -1.44 -34.64
C GLU A 393 -2.18 -0.35 -33.90
N ALA A 394 -1.12 -0.75 -33.21
CA ALA A 394 -0.20 0.17 -32.55
C ALA A 394 1.26 -0.16 -32.91
N PRO A 395 2.13 0.86 -33.09
CA PRO A 395 3.55 0.64 -33.29
C PRO A 395 4.20 0.10 -32.01
N ILE A 396 5.02 -0.93 -32.18
CA ILE A 396 5.81 -1.60 -31.16
C ILE A 396 7.29 -1.38 -31.43
N MET A 397 7.98 -0.87 -30.43
CA MET A 397 9.42 -0.77 -30.44
C MET A 397 10.04 -2.08 -29.95
N SER A 398 10.74 -2.75 -30.85
CA SER A 398 11.44 -4.01 -30.60
C SER A 398 12.95 -3.84 -30.65
N TYR A 399 13.65 -4.70 -29.91
CA TYR A 399 15.10 -4.74 -29.83
C TYR A 399 15.59 -6.11 -30.28
N PHE A 400 16.69 -6.16 -31.02
CA PHE A 400 17.23 -7.38 -31.59
C PHE A 400 18.71 -7.53 -31.27
N CYS A 401 19.13 -8.72 -30.84
CA CYS A 401 20.52 -8.97 -30.44
C CYS A 401 21.48 -9.17 -31.61
N SER A 402 20.97 -9.37 -32.82
CA SER A 402 21.76 -9.63 -34.03
C SER A 402 20.97 -9.29 -35.30
N LEU A 403 21.67 -9.15 -36.42
CA LEU A 403 21.05 -8.94 -37.74
C LEU A 403 20.12 -10.09 -38.12
N GLY A 404 20.50 -11.33 -37.85
CA GLY A 404 19.64 -12.49 -38.11
C GLY A 404 18.32 -12.45 -37.33
N CYS A 405 18.33 -11.99 -36.07
CA CYS A 405 17.08 -11.81 -35.32
C CYS A 405 16.21 -10.70 -35.92
N TYR A 406 16.81 -9.62 -36.41
CA TYR A 406 16.09 -8.52 -37.06
C TYR A 406 15.45 -8.94 -38.38
N VAL A 407 16.21 -9.61 -39.26
CA VAL A 407 15.71 -10.06 -40.57
C VAL A 407 14.60 -11.09 -40.42
N ASN A 408 14.74 -12.07 -39.53
CA ASN A 408 13.73 -13.12 -39.36
C ASN A 408 12.40 -12.62 -38.77
N SER A 409 12.39 -11.45 -38.12
CA SER A 409 11.24 -10.87 -37.44
C SER A 409 10.62 -9.66 -38.16
N SER A 410 11.34 -9.09 -39.13
CA SER A 410 10.83 -8.02 -39.96
C SER A 410 10.06 -8.65 -41.12
N ASP A 411 8.72 -8.62 -41.07
CA ASP A 411 7.89 -9.02 -42.21
C ASP A 411 8.16 -8.14 -43.45
N MET A 412 8.78 -6.97 -43.30
CA MET A 412 9.25 -6.08 -44.38
C MET A 412 10.35 -6.68 -45.28
N LEU A 413 10.92 -7.84 -44.95
CA LEU A 413 11.94 -8.54 -45.75
C LEU A 413 11.49 -9.92 -46.24
N LYS A 414 10.20 -10.29 -46.07
CA LYS A 414 9.62 -11.50 -46.62
C LYS A 414 8.84 -11.25 -47.90
#